data_AF-A0A4Y8LAC5-F1
#
_entry.id   AF-A0A4Y8LAC5-F1
#
_cell.length_a   1.000
_cell.length_b   1.000
_cell.length_c   1.000
_cell.angle_alpha   90.00
_cell.angle_beta   90.00
_cell.angle_gamma   90.00
#
_symmetry.space_group_name_H-M   'P 1'
#
loop_
_entity.id
_entity.type
_entity.pdbx_description
1 polymer ?
#
loop_
_entity_poly.entity_id
_entity_poly.type
_entity_poly.pdbx_seq_one_letter_code
_entity_poly.pdbx_strand_id
1 'polypeptide(L)'
;MEEDIKIQYCRLLMLNSDLSDNHKAYINGFEGMINLAKNIRSNTLNLYLLSEILKDISIYIRENKYLILKRKELSSDLEFMNHLRNIISGHLDNRTIRNAIQWESSVFHLTVSHDINCQLNMFYKSLIECSINSYVDISGKHKVFKGEIDLFYPPNQKELFDYLEKVNSQALNFIECILDEIKPQIKFVKNDEFLKLALEAGKVDFDIKNK
;
A
#
# COMPACT_ATOMS: atom_id res chain seq x y z
N MET A 1 2.76 17.95 -21.14
CA MET A 1 1.29 17.77 -21.14
C MET A 1 0.87 16.41 -21.67
N GLU A 2 1.14 16.03 -22.93
CA GLU A 2 0.79 14.70 -23.46
C GLU A 2 1.64 13.55 -22.87
N GLU A 3 2.91 13.81 -22.55
CA GLU A 3 3.78 12.83 -21.90
C GLU A 3 3.40 12.62 -20.42
N ASP A 4 3.11 13.71 -19.70
CA ASP A 4 2.72 13.68 -18.29
C ASP A 4 1.45 12.86 -18.05
N ILE A 5 0.44 13.01 -18.92
CA ILE A 5 -0.80 12.24 -18.82
C ILE A 5 -0.58 10.74 -19.09
N LYS A 6 0.31 10.39 -20.02
CA LYS A 6 0.70 8.99 -20.27
C LYS A 6 1.45 8.40 -19.08
N ILE A 7 2.36 9.16 -18.46
CA ILE A 7 3.06 8.75 -17.23
C ILE A 7 2.07 8.47 -16.10
N GLN A 8 1.14 9.40 -15.86
CA GLN A 8 0.12 9.25 -14.81
C GLN A 8 -0.79 8.05 -15.06
N TYR A 9 -1.21 7.85 -16.32
CA TYR A 9 -2.00 6.70 -16.72
C TYR A 9 -1.27 5.37 -16.48
N CYS A 10 0.00 5.27 -16.89
CA CYS A 10 0.82 4.08 -16.64
C CYS A 10 0.99 3.80 -15.14
N ARG A 11 1.29 4.83 -14.33
CA ARG A 11 1.43 4.68 -12.87
C ARG A 11 0.15 4.17 -12.23
N LEU A 12 -1.01 4.69 -12.63
CA LEU A 12 -2.30 4.26 -12.11
C LEU A 12 -2.67 2.85 -12.57
N LEU A 13 -2.37 2.47 -13.83
CA LEU A 13 -2.61 1.11 -14.32
C LEU A 13 -1.82 0.07 -13.53
N MET A 14 -0.51 0.30 -13.36
CA MET A 14 0.36 -0.61 -12.59
C MET A 14 -0.14 -0.73 -11.14
N LEU A 15 -0.42 0.41 -10.52
CA LEU A 15 -0.91 0.45 -9.15
C LEU A 15 -2.27 -0.25 -8.98
N ASN A 16 -3.18 -0.09 -9.95
CA ASN A 16 -4.47 -0.79 -9.95
C ASN A 16 -4.28 -2.30 -9.99
N SER A 17 -3.36 -2.78 -10.83
CA SER A 17 -3.02 -4.21 -10.93
C SER A 17 -2.50 -4.74 -9.59
N ASP A 18 -1.49 -4.09 -9.02
CA ASP A 18 -0.83 -4.55 -7.80
C ASP A 18 -1.78 -4.51 -6.59
N LEU A 19 -2.58 -3.44 -6.44
CA LEU A 19 -3.60 -3.35 -5.40
C LEU A 19 -4.72 -4.39 -5.58
N SER A 20 -5.08 -4.71 -6.82
CA SER A 20 -6.10 -5.73 -7.10
C SER A 20 -5.62 -7.10 -6.63
N ASP A 21 -4.35 -7.44 -6.86
CA ASP A 21 -3.78 -8.69 -6.39
C ASP A 21 -3.61 -8.72 -4.88
N ASN A 22 -3.25 -7.59 -4.25
CA ASN A 22 -3.28 -7.50 -2.79
C ASN A 22 -4.70 -7.71 -2.23
N HIS A 23 -5.72 -7.06 -2.83
CA HIS A 23 -7.11 -7.17 -2.43
C HIS A 23 -7.64 -8.61 -2.54
N LYS A 24 -7.39 -9.30 -3.67
CA LYS A 24 -7.77 -10.71 -3.85
C LYS A 24 -7.15 -11.62 -2.80
N ALA A 25 -5.92 -11.35 -2.35
CA ALA A 25 -5.28 -12.16 -1.33
C ALA A 25 -6.00 -12.05 0.03
N TYR A 26 -6.53 -10.87 0.40
CA TYR A 26 -7.35 -10.74 1.61
C TYR A 26 -8.65 -11.54 1.53
N ILE A 27 -9.27 -11.62 0.35
CA ILE A 27 -10.49 -12.41 0.11
C ILE A 27 -10.20 -13.91 0.14
N ASN A 28 -9.12 -14.35 -0.51
CA ASN A 28 -8.77 -15.76 -0.65
C ASN A 28 -8.10 -16.34 0.61
N GLY A 29 -7.62 -15.48 1.51
CA GLY A 29 -6.87 -15.86 2.70
C GLY A 29 -5.38 -16.07 2.44
N PHE A 30 -4.65 -16.31 3.54
CA PHE A 30 -3.19 -16.44 3.52
C PHE A 30 -2.71 -17.75 4.13
N GLU A 31 -1.73 -18.38 3.49
CA GLU A 31 -0.99 -19.49 4.07
C GLU A 31 0.10 -18.95 5.02
N GLY A 32 -0.28 -18.74 6.28
CA GLY A 32 0.63 -18.39 7.37
C GLY A 32 1.02 -16.90 7.45
N MET A 33 1.65 -16.54 8.57
CA MET A 33 1.93 -15.14 8.92
C MET A 33 2.96 -14.47 8.02
N ILE A 34 3.93 -15.21 7.48
CA ILE A 34 4.94 -14.66 6.56
C ILE A 34 4.29 -14.13 5.28
N ASN A 35 3.36 -14.89 4.68
CA ASN A 35 2.69 -14.49 3.44
C ASN A 35 1.74 -13.32 3.69
N LEU A 36 1.01 -13.34 4.80
CA LEU A 36 0.22 -12.19 5.26
C LEU A 36 1.09 -10.94 5.42
N ALA A 37 2.25 -11.05 6.08
CA ALA A 37 3.14 -9.92 6.31
C ALA A 37 3.73 -9.34 5.02
N LYS A 38 4.10 -10.20 4.07
CA LYS A 38 4.54 -9.76 2.73
C LYS A 38 3.42 -9.02 2.00
N ASN A 39 2.20 -9.53 2.07
CA ASN A 39 1.05 -8.88 1.45
C ASN A 39 0.74 -7.53 2.11
N ILE A 40 0.72 -7.44 3.44
CA ILE A 40 0.54 -6.18 4.17
C ILE A 40 1.61 -5.17 3.74
N ARG A 41 2.89 -5.57 3.70
CA ARG A 41 3.99 -4.71 3.23
C ARG A 41 3.74 -4.16 1.82
N SER A 42 3.45 -5.06 0.88
CA SER A 42 3.15 -4.69 -0.51
C SER A 42 1.95 -3.77 -0.59
N ASN A 43 0.86 -4.09 0.09
CA ASN A 43 -0.38 -3.33 0.10
C ASN A 43 -0.17 -1.91 0.65
N THR A 44 0.52 -1.82 1.79
CA THR A 44 0.89 -0.55 2.42
C THR A 44 1.77 0.31 1.51
N LEU A 45 2.74 -0.29 0.81
CA LEU A 45 3.57 0.43 -0.17
C LEU A 45 2.71 0.96 -1.33
N ASN A 46 1.81 0.14 -1.88
CA ASN A 46 0.95 0.51 -2.98
C ASN A 46 -0.02 1.65 -2.59
N LEU A 47 -0.65 1.57 -1.41
CA LEU A 47 -1.49 2.65 -0.90
C LEU A 47 -0.68 3.93 -0.61
N TYR A 48 0.55 3.81 -0.13
CA TYR A 48 1.46 4.96 -0.03
C TYR A 48 1.75 5.57 -1.41
N LEU A 49 2.04 4.76 -2.43
CA LEU A 49 2.26 5.25 -3.79
C LEU A 49 1.03 5.97 -4.36
N LEU A 50 -0.18 5.49 -4.04
CA LEU A 50 -1.42 6.20 -4.35
C LEU A 50 -1.41 7.60 -3.76
N SER A 51 -1.04 7.73 -2.48
CA SER A 51 -1.00 9.01 -1.77
C SER A 51 -0.04 10.02 -2.42
N GLU A 52 1.09 9.54 -2.96
CA GLU A 52 2.03 10.38 -3.70
C GLU A 52 1.49 10.76 -5.08
N ILE A 53 0.90 9.81 -5.82
CA ILE A 53 0.29 10.07 -7.14
C ILE A 53 -0.85 11.10 -7.05
N LEU A 54 -1.62 11.12 -5.96
CA LEU A 54 -2.73 12.06 -5.75
C LEU A 54 -2.32 13.54 -5.91
N LYS A 55 -1.05 13.88 -5.64
CA LYS A 55 -0.53 15.25 -5.85
C LYS A 55 -0.50 15.59 -7.35
N ASP A 56 -0.02 14.64 -8.15
CA ASP A 56 0.19 14.78 -9.60
C ASP A 56 -1.13 14.78 -10.38
N ILE A 57 -2.09 13.95 -9.96
CA ILE A 57 -3.40 13.80 -10.64
C ILE A 57 -4.46 14.79 -10.14
N SER A 58 -4.07 15.76 -9.31
CA SER A 58 -5.00 16.74 -8.72
C SER A 58 -5.78 17.55 -9.76
N ILE A 59 -5.25 17.70 -10.98
CA ILE A 59 -5.94 18.38 -12.09
C ILE A 59 -7.24 17.67 -12.50
N TYR A 60 -7.27 16.34 -12.53
CA TYR A 60 -8.45 15.56 -12.90
C TYR A 60 -9.51 15.51 -11.79
N ILE A 61 -9.11 15.86 -10.56
CA ILE A 61 -9.98 15.81 -9.39
C ILE A 61 -10.69 17.16 -9.18
N ARG A 62 -10.02 18.27 -9.48
CA ARG A 62 -10.39 19.63 -9.02
C ARG A 62 -11.81 20.08 -9.38
N GLU A 63 -12.37 19.62 -10.49
CA GLU A 63 -13.70 20.03 -10.95
C GLU A 63 -14.76 18.92 -10.80
N ASN A 64 -14.33 17.71 -10.45
CA ASN A 64 -15.22 16.56 -10.30
C ASN A 64 -15.58 16.35 -8.82
N LYS A 65 -16.76 16.83 -8.43
CA LYS A 65 -17.26 16.72 -7.03
C LYS A 65 -17.26 15.29 -6.49
N TYR A 66 -17.53 14.31 -7.34
CA TYR A 66 -17.51 12.90 -6.95
C TYR A 66 -16.08 12.43 -6.61
N LEU A 67 -15.10 12.74 -7.46
CA LEU A 67 -13.70 12.43 -7.22
C LEU A 67 -13.12 13.17 -6.00
N ILE A 68 -13.54 14.41 -5.77
CA ILE A 68 -13.16 15.17 -4.56
C ILE A 68 -13.64 14.44 -3.30
N LEU A 69 -14.89 13.98 -3.29
CA LEU A 69 -15.45 13.24 -2.16
C LEU A 69 -14.69 11.93 -1.92
N LYS A 70 -14.48 11.13 -2.97
CA LYS A 70 -13.73 9.87 -2.88
C LYS A 70 -12.30 10.06 -2.38
N ARG A 71 -11.60 11.08 -2.87
CA ARG A 71 -10.27 11.45 -2.37
C ARG A 71 -10.30 11.78 -0.88
N LYS A 72 -11.30 12.54 -0.43
CA LYS A 72 -11.45 12.93 0.98
C LYS A 72 -11.71 11.71 1.85
N GLU A 73 -12.55 10.78 1.40
CA GLU A 73 -12.84 9.52 2.10
C GLU A 73 -11.57 8.66 2.29
N LEU A 74 -10.67 8.67 1.30
CA LEU A 74 -9.40 7.94 1.37
C LEU A 74 -8.32 8.62 2.23
N SER A 75 -8.42 9.92 2.49
CA SER A 75 -7.30 10.70 3.01
C SER A 75 -6.78 10.19 4.36
N SER A 76 -7.66 9.87 5.30
CA SER A 76 -7.26 9.36 6.63
C SER A 76 -6.67 7.95 6.55
N ASP A 77 -7.19 7.14 5.64
CA ASP A 77 -6.73 5.76 5.43
C ASP A 77 -5.34 5.75 4.78
N LEU A 78 -5.10 6.62 3.80
CA LEU A 78 -3.78 6.79 3.20
C LEU A 78 -2.74 7.38 4.17
N GLU A 79 -3.16 8.25 5.09
CA GLU A 79 -2.29 8.73 6.19
C GLU A 79 -1.85 7.57 7.09
N PHE A 80 -2.79 6.69 7.45
CA PHE A 80 -2.46 5.50 8.23
C PHE A 80 -1.53 4.55 7.46
N MET A 81 -1.75 4.35 6.16
CA MET A 81 -0.84 3.53 5.35
C MET A 81 0.56 4.13 5.26
N ASN A 82 0.69 5.45 5.16
CA ASN A 82 2.00 6.09 5.21
C ASN A 82 2.70 5.85 6.56
N HIS A 83 1.97 5.92 7.67
CA HIS A 83 2.51 5.56 8.99
C HIS A 83 3.02 4.12 9.01
N LEU A 84 2.20 3.15 8.58
CA LEU A 84 2.59 1.75 8.50
C LEU A 84 3.79 1.53 7.58
N ARG A 85 3.87 2.23 6.44
CA ARG A 85 4.96 2.12 5.47
C ARG A 85 6.29 2.48 6.11
N ASN A 86 6.33 3.55 6.88
CA ASN A 86 7.56 4.05 7.50
C ASN A 86 8.12 3.05 8.51
N ILE A 87 7.26 2.27 9.14
CA ILE A 87 7.64 1.30 10.17
C ILE A 87 7.92 -0.09 9.57
N ILE A 88 6.98 -0.64 8.79
CA ILE A 88 7.04 -2.02 8.30
C ILE A 88 7.91 -2.17 7.05
N SER A 89 7.96 -1.15 6.18
CA SER A 89 8.57 -1.22 4.84
C SER A 89 9.79 -0.30 4.66
N GLY A 90 9.97 0.70 5.53
CA GLY A 90 10.98 1.74 5.40
C GLY A 90 12.39 1.26 5.75
N HIS A 91 12.63 0.89 7.02
CA HIS A 91 14.00 0.68 7.49
C HIS A 91 14.22 -0.36 8.61
N LEU A 92 13.21 -1.17 9.01
CA LEU A 92 13.32 -2.07 10.18
C LEU A 92 14.04 -1.36 11.34
N ASP A 93 13.60 -0.14 11.67
CA ASP A 93 14.36 0.73 12.55
C ASP A 93 14.52 0.11 13.95
N ASN A 94 15.63 0.40 14.61
CA ASN A 94 15.98 -0.23 15.89
C ASN A 94 14.94 -0.02 16.98
N ARG A 95 14.15 1.06 16.95
CA ARG A 95 13.12 1.32 17.97
C ARG A 95 11.94 0.39 17.74
N THR A 96 11.46 0.27 16.51
CA THR A 96 10.38 -0.64 16.17
C THR A 96 10.75 -2.09 16.44
N ILE A 97 11.95 -2.51 16.03
CA ILE A 97 12.45 -3.86 16.29
C ILE A 97 12.50 -4.13 17.80
N ARG A 98 12.97 -3.17 18.59
CA ARG A 98 12.98 -3.29 20.06
C ARG A 98 11.57 -3.44 20.62
N ASN A 99 10.61 -2.65 20.16
CA ASN A 99 9.22 -2.77 20.60
C ASN A 99 8.64 -4.15 20.23
N ALA A 100 8.90 -4.63 19.02
CA ALA A 100 8.46 -5.95 18.56
C ALA A 100 9.07 -7.09 19.39
N ILE A 101 10.34 -6.96 19.79
CA ILE A 101 11.01 -7.91 20.72
C ILE A 101 10.38 -7.85 22.11
N GLN A 102 10.05 -6.67 22.62
CA GLN A 102 9.40 -6.53 23.93
C GLN A 102 7.99 -7.11 23.90
N TRP A 103 7.24 -6.84 22.83
CA TRP A 103 5.89 -7.31 22.62
C TRP A 103 5.83 -8.84 22.49
N GLU A 104 6.81 -9.44 21.80
CA GLU A 104 6.89 -10.89 21.59
C GLU A 104 8.23 -11.45 22.11
N SER A 105 8.44 -11.32 23.43
CA SER A 105 9.68 -11.78 24.08
C SER A 105 9.92 -13.29 23.94
N SER A 106 8.86 -14.06 23.70
CA SER A 106 8.93 -15.51 23.57
C SER A 106 9.67 -15.98 22.30
N VAL A 107 9.92 -15.09 21.33
CA VAL A 107 10.73 -15.38 20.12
C VAL A 107 12.16 -15.84 20.45
N PHE A 108 12.67 -15.50 21.64
CA PHE A 108 13.99 -15.90 22.13
C PHE A 108 13.95 -17.05 23.16
N HIS A 109 12.80 -17.68 23.36
CA HIS A 109 12.69 -18.84 24.24
C HIS A 109 13.35 -20.09 23.62
N LEU A 110 14.00 -20.92 24.45
CA LEU A 110 14.74 -22.12 24.00
C LEU A 110 13.89 -23.13 23.22
N THR A 111 12.58 -23.16 23.46
CA THR A 111 11.66 -24.06 22.74
C THR A 111 11.45 -23.62 21.29
N VAL A 112 11.69 -22.35 20.96
CA VAL A 112 11.50 -21.78 19.63
C VAL A 112 12.84 -21.62 18.89
N SER A 113 13.97 -21.64 19.62
CA SER A 113 15.30 -21.34 19.05
C SER A 113 15.78 -22.29 17.95
N HIS A 114 15.15 -23.46 17.81
CA HIS A 114 15.48 -24.47 16.80
C HIS A 114 14.59 -24.40 15.55
N ASP A 115 13.54 -23.57 15.58
CA ASP A 115 12.60 -23.39 14.46
C ASP A 115 12.58 -21.94 14.00
N ILE A 116 13.42 -21.64 13.00
CA ILE A 116 13.53 -20.32 12.39
C ILE A 116 12.20 -19.83 11.79
N ASN A 117 11.36 -20.73 11.27
CA ASN A 117 10.08 -20.33 10.69
C ASN A 117 9.10 -19.92 11.78
N CYS A 118 9.08 -20.62 12.90
CA CYS A 118 8.32 -20.20 14.08
C CYS A 118 8.77 -18.83 14.57
N GLN A 119 10.09 -18.60 14.72
CA GLN A 119 10.63 -17.30 15.10
C GLN A 119 10.24 -16.19 14.12
N LEU A 120 10.35 -16.45 12.81
CA LEU A 120 9.97 -15.48 11.78
C LEU A 120 8.48 -15.15 11.85
N ASN A 121 7.59 -16.15 12.00
CA ASN A 121 6.15 -15.91 12.12
C ASN A 121 5.82 -15.01 13.32
N MET A 122 6.43 -15.28 14.47
CA MET A 122 6.25 -14.50 15.69
C MET A 122 6.76 -13.07 15.53
N PHE A 123 7.93 -12.90 14.89
CA PHE A 123 8.50 -11.59 14.66
C PHE A 123 7.73 -10.75 13.63
N TYR A 124 7.23 -11.40 12.57
CA TYR A 124 6.37 -10.75 11.58
C TYR A 124 5.07 -10.26 12.20
N LYS A 125 4.42 -11.12 12.99
CA LYS A 125 3.25 -10.75 13.79
C LYS A 125 3.54 -9.52 14.65
N SER A 126 4.55 -9.61 15.52
CA SER A 126 4.82 -8.56 16.50
C SER A 126 5.22 -7.24 15.85
N LEU A 127 5.94 -7.29 14.73
CA LEU A 127 6.27 -6.11 13.94
C LEU A 127 5.01 -5.43 13.39
N ILE A 128 4.08 -6.19 12.81
CA ILE A 128 2.81 -5.65 12.28
C ILE A 128 1.97 -5.04 13.40
N GLU A 129 1.78 -5.77 14.49
CA GLU A 129 1.02 -5.31 15.66
C GLU A 129 1.61 -4.03 16.24
N CYS A 130 2.93 -3.97 16.47
CA CYS A 130 3.60 -2.76 16.97
C CYS A 130 3.44 -1.58 16.01
N SER A 131 3.48 -1.84 14.71
CA SER A 131 3.33 -0.80 13.69
C SER A 131 1.93 -0.21 13.69
N ILE A 132 0.91 -1.07 13.77
CA ILE A 132 -0.49 -0.66 13.88
C ILE A 132 -0.69 0.10 15.19
N ASN A 133 -0.37 -0.55 16.32
CA ASN A 133 -0.67 -0.04 17.66
C ASN A 133 0.09 1.24 18.01
N SER A 134 1.17 1.56 17.30
CA SER A 134 1.87 2.84 17.45
C SER A 134 1.15 4.04 16.82
N TYR A 135 0.06 3.83 16.06
CA TYR A 135 -0.70 4.90 15.42
C TYR A 135 -1.73 5.53 16.38
N VAL A 136 -1.22 6.20 17.41
CA VAL A 136 -1.99 6.82 18.49
C VAL A 136 -2.01 8.34 18.37
N ASP A 137 -3.04 8.96 18.97
CA ASP A 137 -3.12 10.40 19.16
C ASP A 137 -2.33 10.88 20.40
N ILE A 138 -2.40 12.18 20.69
CA ILE A 138 -1.70 12.80 21.82
C ILE A 138 -2.15 12.27 23.20
N SER A 139 -3.33 11.64 23.27
CA SER A 139 -3.86 11.02 24.48
C SER A 139 -3.49 9.54 24.61
N GLY A 140 -2.77 8.99 23.61
CA GLY A 140 -2.41 7.58 23.54
C GLY A 140 -3.52 6.69 22.99
N LYS A 141 -4.63 7.26 22.48
CA LYS A 141 -5.71 6.48 21.89
C LYS A 141 -5.41 6.17 20.42
N HIS A 142 -5.67 4.94 20.01
CA HIS A 142 -5.48 4.53 18.62
C HIS A 142 -6.39 5.32 17.66
N LYS A 143 -5.84 5.80 16.54
CA LYS A 143 -6.53 6.72 15.61
C LYS A 143 -7.54 6.03 14.66
N VAL A 144 -7.39 4.71 14.45
CA VAL A 144 -8.25 3.92 13.53
C VAL A 144 -9.12 2.91 14.30
N PHE A 145 -8.50 1.95 14.97
CA PHE A 145 -9.16 0.92 15.77
C PHE A 145 -9.59 1.39 17.16
N LYS A 146 -10.54 0.66 17.78
CA LYS A 146 -11.07 0.98 19.12
C LYS A 146 -10.09 0.66 20.25
N GLY A 147 -9.11 -0.19 20.01
CA GLY A 147 -8.10 -0.62 20.96
C GLY A 147 -6.86 -1.14 20.24
N GLU A 148 -5.99 -1.79 21.00
CA GLU A 148 -4.82 -2.47 20.46
C GLU A 148 -5.25 -3.68 19.62
N ILE A 149 -4.57 -3.87 18.49
CA ILE A 149 -4.71 -5.03 17.61
C ILE A 149 -3.76 -6.13 18.07
N ASP A 150 -4.34 -7.29 18.37
CA ASP A 150 -3.66 -8.57 18.55
C ASP A 150 -4.12 -9.54 17.44
N LEU A 151 -3.21 -9.96 16.58
CA LEU A 151 -3.50 -10.84 15.43
C LEU A 151 -3.79 -12.28 15.83
N PHE A 152 -3.48 -12.69 17.07
CA PHE A 152 -3.92 -13.97 17.62
C PHE A 152 -5.29 -13.89 18.28
N TYR A 153 -5.83 -12.69 18.50
CA TYR A 153 -7.24 -12.53 18.88
C TYR A 153 -8.12 -12.44 17.63
N PRO A 154 -8.96 -13.45 17.33
CA PRO A 154 -9.68 -13.52 16.06
C PRO A 154 -10.55 -12.29 15.75
N PRO A 155 -11.22 -11.64 16.73
CA PRO A 155 -11.97 -10.41 16.46
C PRO A 155 -11.09 -9.24 15.99
N ASN A 156 -9.87 -9.06 16.54
CA ASN A 156 -8.96 -8.01 16.08
C ASN A 156 -8.38 -8.33 14.70
N GLN A 157 -8.06 -9.59 14.44
CA GLN A 157 -7.64 -10.03 13.11
C GLN A 157 -8.72 -9.71 12.06
N LYS A 158 -9.99 -10.04 12.37
CA LYS A 158 -11.12 -9.72 11.49
C LYS A 158 -11.27 -8.21 11.29
N GLU A 159 -11.17 -7.42 12.37
CA GLU A 159 -11.25 -5.95 12.30
C GLU A 159 -10.18 -5.36 11.36
N LEU A 160 -8.94 -5.89 11.41
CA LEU A 160 -7.87 -5.47 10.50
C LEU A 160 -8.16 -5.86 9.05
N PHE A 161 -8.62 -7.08 8.79
CA PHE A 161 -8.88 -7.55 7.43
C PHE A 161 -10.06 -6.83 6.79
N ASP A 162 -11.16 -6.65 7.53
CA ASP A 162 -12.30 -5.85 7.09
C ASP A 162 -11.86 -4.41 6.73
N TYR A 163 -10.96 -3.84 7.54
CA TYR A 163 -10.40 -2.52 7.28
C TYR A 163 -9.56 -2.48 5.99
N LEU A 164 -8.62 -3.41 5.82
CA LEU A 164 -7.76 -3.48 4.64
C LEU A 164 -8.56 -3.75 3.35
N GLU A 165 -9.56 -4.62 3.42
CA GLU A 165 -10.48 -4.90 2.32
C GLU A 165 -11.24 -3.64 1.91
N LYS A 166 -11.80 -2.92 2.88
CA LYS A 166 -12.50 -1.65 2.65
C LYS A 166 -11.59 -0.62 1.97
N VAL A 167 -10.40 -0.38 2.54
CA VAL A 167 -9.46 0.63 2.01
C VAL A 167 -9.04 0.29 0.59
N ASN A 168 -8.71 -0.98 0.34
CA ASN A 168 -8.35 -1.44 -1.01
C ASN A 168 -9.50 -1.27 -2.00
N SER A 169 -10.72 -1.63 -1.60
CA SER A 169 -11.91 -1.48 -2.46
C SER A 169 -12.15 -0.01 -2.82
N GLN A 170 -12.02 0.89 -1.85
CA GLN A 170 -12.15 2.34 -2.07
C GLN A 170 -11.04 2.89 -2.96
N ALA A 171 -9.79 2.44 -2.76
CA ALA A 171 -8.64 2.84 -3.55
C ALA A 171 -8.75 2.37 -5.01
N LEU A 172 -9.10 1.10 -5.24
CA LEU A 172 -9.32 0.53 -6.57
C LEU A 172 -10.42 1.27 -7.31
N ASN A 173 -11.59 1.45 -6.67
CA ASN A 173 -12.69 2.19 -7.26
C ASN A 173 -12.30 3.64 -7.61
N PHE A 174 -11.53 4.30 -6.75
CA PHE A 174 -11.03 5.65 -7.03
C PHE A 174 -10.08 5.67 -8.24
N ILE A 175 -9.13 4.72 -8.29
CA ILE A 175 -8.18 4.62 -9.41
C ILE A 175 -8.92 4.36 -10.73
N GLU A 176 -9.89 3.47 -10.75
CA GLU A 176 -10.73 3.20 -11.94
C GLU A 176 -11.44 4.47 -12.43
N CYS A 177 -12.05 5.23 -11.53
CA CYS A 177 -12.71 6.49 -11.89
C CYS A 177 -11.74 7.52 -12.49
N ILE A 178 -10.50 7.58 -12.00
CA ILE A 178 -9.47 8.45 -12.57
C ILE A 178 -8.98 7.92 -13.92
N LEU A 179 -8.81 6.61 -14.07
CA LEU A 179 -8.41 5.99 -15.34
C LEU A 179 -9.46 6.28 -16.43
N ASP A 180 -10.75 6.22 -16.10
CA ASP A 180 -11.85 6.55 -17.01
C ASP A 180 -11.85 8.03 -17.43
N GLU A 181 -11.43 8.94 -16.54
CA GLU A 181 -11.27 10.37 -16.84
C GLU A 181 -10.04 10.64 -17.73
N ILE A 182 -8.92 9.97 -17.45
CA ILE A 182 -7.64 10.19 -18.12
C ILE A 182 -7.60 9.55 -19.50
N LYS A 183 -8.10 8.31 -19.64
CA LYS A 183 -7.93 7.50 -20.86
C LYS A 183 -8.45 8.18 -22.14
N PRO A 184 -9.61 8.86 -22.17
CA PRO A 184 -10.10 9.55 -23.36
C PRO A 184 -9.20 10.70 -23.84
N GLN A 185 -8.36 11.24 -22.96
CA GLN A 185 -7.45 12.35 -23.25
C GLN A 185 -6.11 11.88 -23.84
N ILE A 186 -5.86 10.56 -23.87
CA ILE A 186 -4.63 9.99 -24.40
C ILE A 186 -4.79 9.71 -25.90
N LYS A 187 -3.89 10.25 -26.72
CA LYS A 187 -3.77 9.85 -28.12
C LYS A 187 -3.11 8.47 -28.21
N PHE A 188 -3.93 7.45 -28.43
CA PHE A 188 -3.44 6.12 -28.81
C PHE A 188 -3.05 6.11 -30.29
N VAL A 189 -1.91 5.51 -30.59
CA VAL A 189 -1.38 5.41 -31.96
C VAL A 189 -1.95 4.19 -32.68
N LYS A 190 -2.08 4.32 -34.00
CA LYS A 190 -2.40 3.20 -34.90
C LYS A 190 -1.13 2.47 -35.33
N ASN A 191 -1.27 1.29 -35.93
CA ASN A 191 -0.15 0.41 -36.29
C ASN A 191 0.89 1.05 -37.21
N ASP A 192 0.47 1.98 -38.07
CA ASP A 192 1.32 2.73 -38.99
C ASP A 192 2.19 3.80 -38.29
N GLU A 193 1.69 4.40 -37.21
CA GLU A 193 2.45 5.34 -36.37
C GLU A 193 3.36 4.61 -35.36
N PHE A 194 3.04 3.36 -35.00
CA PHE A 194 3.81 2.55 -34.04
C PHE A 194 5.26 2.31 -34.47
N LEU A 195 5.51 2.04 -35.76
CA LEU A 195 6.86 1.82 -36.29
C LEU A 195 7.80 3.01 -36.04
N LYS A 196 7.29 4.24 -36.11
CA LYS A 196 8.08 5.44 -35.83
C LYS A 196 8.44 5.54 -34.35
N LEU A 197 7.48 5.28 -33.46
CA LEU A 197 7.72 5.25 -32.02
C LEU A 197 8.68 4.13 -31.61
N ALA A 198 8.60 2.96 -32.24
CA ALA A 198 9.52 1.85 -31.98
C ALA A 198 10.96 2.19 -32.36
N LEU A 199 11.17 2.96 -33.43
CA LEU A 199 12.51 3.47 -33.80
C LEU A 199 13.03 4.51 -32.80
N GLU A 200 12.15 5.33 -32.23
CA GLU A 200 12.50 6.31 -31.19
C GLU A 200 12.81 5.64 -29.84
N ALA A 201 12.19 4.50 -29.53
CA ALA A 201 12.45 3.74 -28.29
C ALA A 201 13.92 3.34 -28.14
N GLY A 202 14.64 3.12 -29.25
CA GLY A 202 16.09 2.84 -29.22
C GLY A 202 16.97 4.01 -28.76
N LYS A 203 16.40 5.22 -28.61
CA LYS A 203 17.09 6.43 -28.15
C LYS A 203 16.81 6.78 -26.69
N VAL A 204 16.08 5.93 -25.97
CA VAL A 204 15.78 6.16 -24.56
C VAL A 204 17.08 6.26 -23.77
N ASP A 205 17.22 7.37 -23.04
CA ASP A 205 18.27 7.51 -22.05
C ASP A 205 17.83 6.88 -20.73
N PHE A 206 18.58 5.88 -20.30
CA PHE A 206 18.35 5.17 -19.04
C PHE A 206 19.11 5.79 -17.87
N ASP A 207 19.91 6.83 -18.09
CA ASP A 207 20.57 7.56 -17.01
C ASP A 207 19.60 8.48 -16.26
N ILE A 208 18.92 7.88 -15.28
CA ILE A 208 17.96 8.56 -14.41
C ILE A 208 18.60 9.52 -13.39
N LYS A 209 19.94 9.62 -13.32
CA LYS A 209 20.63 10.46 -12.33
C LYS A 209 20.92 11.88 -12.83
N ASN A 210 20.78 12.12 -14.13
CA ASN A 210 21.12 13.38 -14.79
C ASN A 210 19.89 14.25 -15.14
N LYS A 211 18.80 14.14 -14.36
CA LYS A 211 17.60 14.98 -14.48
C LYS A 211 17.43 15.92 -13.30
#